data_AF-A0A530C187-F1
#
_entry.id   AF-A0A530C187-F1
#
_cell.length_a   1.000
_cell.length_b   1.000
_cell.length_c   1.000
_cell.angle_alpha   90.00
_cell.angle_beta   90.00
_cell.angle_gamma   90.00
#
_symmetry.space_group_name_H-M   'P 1'
#
loop_
_entity.id
_entity.type
_entity.pdbx_description
1 polymer ?
#
loop_
_entity_poly.entity_id
_entity_poly.type
_entity_poly.pdbx_seq_one_letter_code
_entity_poly.pdbx_strand_id
1 'polypeptide(L)' 'MQIGMMGLGRMGANMVRRLMRDGHECVVYDINPASVAALVKDGAVGT' A
#
# COMPACT_ATOMS: atom_id res chain seq x y z
N MET A 1 -3.07 -10.39 -9.03
CA MET A 1 -4.42 -10.06 -8.49
C MET A 1 -4.36 -8.68 -7.88
N GLN A 2 -5.46 -7.91 -7.93
CA GLN A 2 -5.54 -6.57 -7.35
C GLN A 2 -6.12 -6.62 -5.94
N ILE A 3 -5.48 -5.92 -4.98
CA ILE A 3 -5.87 -5.92 -3.57
C ILE A 3 -5.96 -4.48 -3.07
N GLY A 4 -7.10 -4.12 -2.49
CA GLY A 4 -7.32 -2.83 -1.83
C GLY A 4 -6.90 -2.86 -0.36
N MET A 5 -6.15 -1.85 0.08
CA MET A 5 -5.75 -1.66 1.48
C MET A 5 -6.14 -0.26 1.96
N MET A 6 -7.01 -0.19 2.96
CA MET A 6 -7.38 1.03 3.67
C MET A 6 -6.72 1.02 5.05
N GLY A 7 -5.94 2.06 5.37
CA GLY A 7 -5.20 2.14 6.63
C GLY A 7 -3.77 1.60 6.52
N LEU A 8 -2.82 2.53 6.43
CA LEU A 8 -1.41 2.33 6.11
C LEU A 8 -0.51 2.62 7.31
N GLY A 9 -0.99 2.28 8.50
CA GLY A 9 -0.16 2.20 9.70
C GLY A 9 0.94 1.13 9.56
N ARG A 10 1.72 0.91 10.62
CA ARG A 10 2.88 0.01 10.59
C ARG A 10 2.57 -1.41 10.09
N MET A 11 1.40 -1.95 10.43
CA MET A 11 0.99 -3.29 10.00
C MET A 11 0.55 -3.28 8.53
N GLY A 12 -0.38 -2.40 8.15
CA GLY A 12 -0.92 -2.33 6.78
C GLY A 12 0.16 -2.06 5.73
N ALA A 13 1.08 -1.13 6.01
CA ALA A 13 2.19 -0.85 5.13
C ALA A 13 3.12 -2.06 4.90
N ASN A 14 3.35 -2.88 5.94
CA ASN A 14 4.15 -4.09 5.80
C ASN A 14 3.42 -5.21 5.05
N MET A 15 2.10 -5.30 5.20
CA MET A 15 1.28 -6.22 4.40
C MET A 15 1.35 -5.87 2.92
N VAL A 16 1.11 -4.60 2.57
CA VAL A 16 1.18 -4.11 1.18
C VAL A 16 2.53 -4.46 0.55
N ARG A 17 3.64 -4.19 1.25
CA ARG A 17 4.99 -4.53 0.76
C ARG A 17 5.18 -6.02 0.51
N ARG A 18 4.61 -6.89 1.35
CA ARG A 18 4.70 -8.35 1.16
C ARG A 18 3.87 -8.78 -0.04
N LEU A 19 2.63 -8.31 -0.12
CA LEU A 19 1.73 -8.61 -1.23
C LEU A 19 2.32 -8.17 -2.58
N MET A 20 2.94 -6.98 -2.64
CA MET A 20 3.61 -6.52 -3.85
C MET A 20 4.84 -7.38 -4.20
N ARG A 21 5.63 -7.81 -3.21
CA ARG A 21 6.74 -8.74 -3.43
C ARG A 21 6.27 -10.09 -3.99
N ASP A 22 5.09 -10.53 -3.59
CA ASP A 22 4.45 -11.75 -4.10
C ASP A 22 3.76 -11.54 -5.47
N GLY A 23 3.89 -10.35 -6.08
CA GLY A 23 3.38 -10.04 -7.42
C GLY A 23 1.91 -9.57 -7.45
N HIS A 24 1.34 -9.19 -6.31
CA HIS A 24 0.02 -8.60 -6.24
C HIS A 24 0.07 -7.09 -6.50
N GLU A 25 -0.91 -6.57 -7.24
CA GLU A 25 -1.08 -5.13 -7.43
C GLU A 25 -1.85 -4.59 -6.22
N CYS A 26 -1.26 -3.64 -5.48
CA CYS A 26 -1.88 -3.09 -4.29
C CYS A 26 -2.40 -1.68 -4.56
N VAL A 27 -3.72 -1.50 -4.40
CA VAL A 27 -4.37 -0.20 -4.37
C VAL A 27 -4.48 0.25 -2.91
N VAL A 28 -3.94 1.40 -2.57
CA VAL A 28 -3.78 1.84 -1.18
C VAL A 28 -4.42 3.20 -0.92
N TYR A 29 -4.96 3.39 0.27
CA TYR A 29 -5.51 4.66 0.73
C TYR A 29 -5.33 4.81 2.25
N ASP A 30 -5.06 6.04 2.68
CA ASP A 30 -5.00 6.43 4.08
C ASP A 30 -5.43 7.89 4.24
N ILE A 31 -5.93 8.26 5.41
CA ILE A 31 -6.29 9.65 5.73
C ILE A 31 -5.03 10.53 5.76
N ASN A 32 -3.88 9.96 6.10
CA ASN A 32 -2.59 10.61 6.05
C ASN A 32 -1.94 10.40 4.66
N PRO A 33 -1.87 11.43 3.81
CA PRO A 33 -1.29 11.33 2.46
C PRO A 33 0.21 10.94 2.48
N ALA A 34 0.92 11.19 3.59
CA ALA A 34 2.31 10.78 3.71
C ALA A 34 2.47 9.25 3.73
N SER A 35 1.50 8.54 4.31
CA SER A 35 1.49 7.07 4.37
C SER A 35 1.27 6.47 2.97
N VAL A 36 0.37 7.07 2.19
CA VAL A 36 0.14 6.69 0.79
C VAL A 36 1.40 6.96 -0.05
N ALA A 37 1.97 8.16 0.04
CA ALA A 37 3.15 8.54 -0.73
C ALA A 37 4.35 7.62 -0.48
N ALA A 38 4.52 7.13 0.76
CA ALA A 38 5.57 6.17 1.08
C ALA A 38 5.39 4.83 0.35
N LEU A 39 4.16 4.32 0.25
CA LEU A 39 3.89 3.05 -0.43
C LEU A 39 3.81 3.20 -1.95
N VAL A 40 3.38 4.35 -2.46
CA VAL A 40 3.44 4.65 -3.90
C VAL A 40 4.90 4.66 -4.39
N LYS A 41 5.83 5.19 -3.60
CA LYS A 41 7.28 5.08 -3.89
C LYS A 41 7.77 3.64 -3.92
N ASP A 42 7.19 2.76 -3.11
CA ASP A 42 7.50 1.34 -3.10
C ASP A 42 6.85 0.58 -4.29
N GLY A 43 5.93 1.23 -5.03
CA GLY A 43 5.26 0.70 -6.24
C GLY A 43 3.75 0.43 -6.09
N ALA A 44 3.13 0.83 -4.98
CA ALA A 44 1.68 0.75 -4.81
C ALA A 44 0.96 1.82 -5.65
N VAL A 45 -0.32 1.61 -5.93
CA VAL A 45 -1.18 2.58 -6.61
C VAL A 45 -2.10 3.21 -5.58
N GLY A 46 -2.15 4.53 -5.45
CA GLY A 46 -3.00 5.15 -4.42
C GLY A 46 -2.94 6.66 -4.38
N THR A 47 -3.93 7.25 -3.72
CA THR A 47 -4.09 8.70 -3.48
C THR A 47 -4.38 8.97 -2.03
#